data_AF-A0A7W1LTX3-F1
#
_entry.id   AF-A0A7W1LTX3-F1
#
_cell.length_a   1.000
_cell.length_b   1.000
_cell.length_c   1.000
_cell.angle_alpha   90.00
_cell.angle_beta   90.00
_cell.angle_gamma   90.00
#
_symmetry.space_group_name_H-M   'P 1'
#
loop_
_entity.id
_entity.type
_entity.pdbx_description
1 polymer ?
#
loop_
_entity_poly.entity_id
_entity_poly.type
_entity_poly.pdbx_seq_one_letter_code
_entity_poly.pdbx_strand_id
1 'polypeptide(L)' 'MPDYLDELDRDSPDDVITVMIPEYVTQWKTPWLHNQSAFALKARLLYRPNTVVTSVPVLVGDVIE' A
#
# COMPACT_ATOMS: atom_id res chain seq x y z
N MET A 1 -12.77 -7.83 2.61
CA MET A 1 -11.58 -6.98 2.89
C MET A 1 -11.91 -5.56 3.38
N PRO A 2 -13.17 -5.16 3.63
CA PRO A 2 -13.43 -4.19 4.71
C PRO A 2 -13.11 -4.82 6.09
N ASP A 3 -13.39 -6.11 6.21
CA ASP A 3 -13.62 -6.79 7.47
C ASP A 3 -12.41 -6.80 8.42
N TYR A 4 -11.21 -7.08 7.91
CA TYR A 4 -10.04 -7.26 8.77
C TYR A 4 -9.53 -5.97 9.43
N LEU A 5 -9.47 -4.86 8.67
CA LEU A 5 -9.04 -3.59 9.25
C LEU A 5 -10.10 -3.05 10.22
N ASP A 6 -11.38 -3.27 9.90
CA ASP A 6 -12.50 -2.86 10.77
C ASP A 6 -12.52 -3.69 12.06
N GLU A 7 -12.11 -4.95 12.02
CA GLU A 7 -11.90 -5.78 13.21
C GLU A 7 -10.74 -5.26 14.07
N LEU A 8 -9.60 -4.91 13.45
CA LEU A 8 -8.47 -4.34 14.17
C LEU A 8 -8.83 -3.02 14.87
N ASP A 9 -9.59 -2.15 14.21
CA ASP A 9 -10.07 -0.90 14.81
C ASP A 9 -11.03 -1.14 15.99
N ARG A 10 -11.80 -2.23 16.00
CA ARG A 10 -12.68 -2.57 17.14
C ARG A 10 -11.89 -3.09 18.34
N ASP A 11 -10.83 -3.85 18.08
CA ASP A 11 -9.98 -4.42 19.14
C ASP A 11 -9.08 -3.34 19.77
N SER A 12 -8.70 -2.30 19.02
CA SER A 12 -7.83 -1.21 19.49
C SER A 12 -8.22 0.14 18.86
N PRO A 13 -9.28 0.80 19.37
CA PRO A 13 -9.88 1.97 18.73
C PRO A 13 -9.03 3.25 18.74
N ASP A 14 -8.05 3.33 19.65
CA ASP A 14 -7.15 4.48 19.80
C ASP A 14 -5.83 4.32 19.04
N ASP A 15 -5.61 3.17 18.38
CA ASP A 15 -4.39 2.87 17.65
C ASP A 15 -4.42 3.41 16.21
N VAL A 16 -3.23 3.56 15.62
CA VAL A 16 -3.07 3.95 14.21
C VAL A 16 -2.53 2.77 13.40
N ILE A 17 -3.28 2.36 12.37
CA ILE A 17 -2.88 1.28 11.47
C ILE A 17 -1.97 1.84 10.38
N THR A 18 -0.76 1.32 10.27
CA THR A 18 0.14 1.64 9.15
C THR A 18 0.09 0.52 8.09
N VAL A 19 -0.37 0.85 6.90
CA VAL A 19 -0.37 -0.05 5.73
C VAL A 19 0.81 0.26 4.85
N MET A 20 1.79 -0.64 4.81
CA MET A 20 2.95 -0.53 3.91
C MET A 20 2.62 -1.17 2.56
N ILE A 21 2.71 -0.38 1.49
CA ILE A 21 2.43 -0.81 0.12
C ILE A 21 3.74 -0.74 -0.69
N PRO A 22 4.27 -1.86 -1.18
CA PRO A 22 5.39 -1.84 -2.10
C PRO A 22 4.96 -1.26 -3.46
N GLU A 23 5.80 -0.40 -4.03
CA GLU A 23 5.64 0.18 -5.36
C GLU A 23 6.82 -0.18 -6.24
N TYR A 24 6.58 -0.87 -7.34
CA TYR A 24 7.64 -1.23 -8.27
C TYR A 24 8.08 -0.01 -9.06
N VAL A 25 9.38 0.29 -9.00
CA VAL A 25 10.03 1.37 -9.72
C VAL A 25 11.02 0.74 -10.71
N THR A 26 10.79 0.97 -12.01
CA THR A 26 11.63 0.45 -13.09
C THR A 26 12.52 1.56 -13.65
N GLN A 27 13.72 1.20 -14.10
CA GLN A 27 14.66 2.15 -14.71
C GLN A 27 14.13 2.75 -16.02
N TRP A 28 13.31 2.00 -16.76
CA TRP A 28 12.56 2.53 -17.90
C TRP A 28 11.22 3.06 -17.40
N LYS A 29 10.93 4.32 -17.73
CA LYS A 29 9.80 5.12 -17.22
C LYS A 29 8.42 4.63 -17.70
N THR A 30 8.13 3.34 -17.70
CA THR A 30 6.80 2.81 -18.03
C THR A 30 6.06 2.53 -16.72
N PRO A 31 5.26 3.48 -16.18
CA PRO A 31 4.74 3.39 -14.81
C PRO A 31 3.52 2.46 -14.68
N TRP A 32 3.11 1.78 -15.76
CA TRP A 32 1.71 1.37 -15.92
C TRP A 32 1.37 -0.08 -15.61
N LEU A 33 2.29 -1.04 -15.70
CA LEU A 33 1.87 -2.45 -15.73
C LEU A 33 1.84 -3.16 -14.36
N HIS A 34 2.48 -2.63 -13.32
CA HIS A 34 2.65 -3.38 -12.06
C HIS A 34 2.01 -2.74 -10.82
N ASN A 35 1.79 -1.43 -10.78
CA ASN A 35 1.32 -0.73 -9.58
C ASN A 35 -0.19 -0.39 -9.60
N GLN A 36 -0.97 -0.96 -10.53
CA GLN A 36 -2.41 -0.66 -10.64
C GLN A 36 -3.19 -1.07 -9.38
N SER A 37 -2.87 -2.24 -8.81
CA SER A 37 -3.46 -2.71 -7.55
C SER A 37 -3.06 -1.81 -6.37
N ALA A 38 -1.81 -1.34 -6.34
CA ALA A 38 -1.33 -0.40 -5.33
C ALA A 38 -2.10 0.93 -5.39
N PHE A 39 -2.34 1.47 -6.58
CA PHE A 39 -3.15 2.68 -6.75
C PHE A 39 -4.59 2.47 -6.27
N ALA A 40 -5.21 1.36 -6.66
CA ALA A 40 -6.57 1.02 -6.22
C ALA A 40 -6.66 0.86 -4.69
N LEU A 41 -5.67 0.21 -4.06
CA LEU A 41 -5.63 0.02 -2.62
C LEU A 41 -5.48 1.35 -1.88
N LYS A 42 -4.56 2.22 -2.32
CA LYS A 42 -4.40 3.57 -1.77
C LYS A 42 -5.67 4.38 -1.87
N ALA A 43 -6.35 4.36 -3.03
CA ALA A 43 -7.61 5.07 -3.22
C ALA A 43 -8.70 4.61 -2.24
N ARG A 44 -8.77 3.31 -1.94
CA ARG A 44 -9.72 2.76 -0.95
C ARG A 44 -9.38 3.14 0.49
N LEU A 45 -8.10 3.34 0.80
CA LEU A 45 -7.63 3.67 2.16
C LEU A 45 -7.52 5.18 2.41
N LEU A 46 -7.57 6.02 1.37
CA LEU A 46 -7.34 7.46 1.46
C LEU A 46 -8.20 8.19 2.50
N TYR A 47 -9.44 7.72 2.69
CA TYR A 47 -10.41 8.33 3.62
C TYR A 47 -10.70 7.44 4.84
N ARG A 48 -9.94 6.36 5.03
CA ARG A 48 -10.08 5.53 6.22
C ARG A 48 -9.50 6.28 7.43
N PRO A 49 -10.25 6.45 8.53
CA PRO A 49 -9.72 7.08 9.74
C PRO A 49 -8.58 6.25 10.33
N ASN A 50 -7.76 6.88 11.17
CA ASN A 50 -6.69 6.22 11.93
C ASN A 50 -5.75 5.33 11.09
N THR A 51 -5.60 5.64 9.80
CA THR A 51 -4.84 4.81 8.87
C THR A 51 -3.78 5.65 8.16
N VAL A 52 -2.53 5.20 8.24
CA VAL A 52 -1.41 5.75 7.50
C VAL A 52 -1.06 4.78 6.37
N VAL A 53 -0.94 5.29 5.15
CA VAL A 53 -0.51 4.47 4.01
C VAL A 53 0.88 4.90 3.60
N THR A 54 1.86 4.00 3.73
CA THR A 54 3.26 4.25 3.38
C THR A 54 3.60 3.55 2.09
N SER A 55 4.14 4.31 1.14
CA SER A 55 4.61 3.77 -0.14
C SER A 55 6.08 3.42 -0.04
N VAL A 56 6.43 2.17 -0.34
CA VAL A 56 7.81 1.69 -0.26
C VAL A 56 8.30 1.39 -1.67
N PRO A 57 9.22 2.19 -2.24
CA PRO A 57 9.73 1.92 -3.57
C PRO A 57 10.57 0.63 -3.57
N VAL A 58 10.23 -0.29 -4.48
CA VAL A 58 10.95 -1.53 -4.74
C VAL A 58 11.57 -1.41 -6.13
N LEU A 59 12.89 -1.39 -6.19
CA LEU A 59 13.61 -1.35 -7.46
C LEU A 59 13.53 -2.71 -8.13
N VAL A 60 13.03 -2.73 -9.38
CA VAL A 60 13.08 -3.91 -10.24
C VAL A 60 14.16 -3.66 -11.28
N GLY A 61 15.38 -4.11 -10.96
CA GLY A 61 16.57 -4.00 -11.78
C GLY A 61 17.76 -4.61 -11.01
N ASP A 62 18.38 -5.63 -11.61
CA ASP A 62 19.66 -6.26 -11.22
C ASP A 62 19.72 -7.00 -9.87
N VAL A 63 18.71 -7.82 -9.56
CA VAL A 63 18.91 -8.99 -8.67
C VAL A 63 18.33 -10.22 -9.34
N ILE A 64 18.84 -10.58 -10.54
CA ILE A 64 19.16 -11.93 -11.03
C ILE A 64 20.04 -11.73 -12.29
N GLU A 65 21.33 -11.45 -12.07
CA GLU A 65 22.47 -12.00 -12.82
C GLU A 65 23.68 -12.03 -11.88
#